data_AF-A0A928IQL0-F1
#
_entry.id   AF-A0A928IQL0-F1
#
_cell.length_a   1.000
_cell.length_b   1.000
_cell.length_c   1.000
_cell.angle_alpha   90.00
_cell.angle_beta   90.00
_cell.angle_gamma   90.00
#
_symmetry.space_group_name_H-M   'P 1'
#
loop_
_entity.id
_entity.type
_entity.pdbx_description
1 polymer ?
#
loop_
_entity_poly.entity_id
_entity_poly.type
_entity_poly.pdbx_seq_one_letter_code
_entity_poly.pdbx_strand_id
1 'polypeptide(L)'
;MYSEQFKDSLTLVEASREKNIALEPVRMTAEQKETVLAAFHPDYKADQFSVLEIGPNKGDKVPKELAEILQAHSRITADSVCLDAPDYETDVLVIGGGGAGASAAIEAHEAGANVMVVTKLRMGDANTMMAEGGIQAADKPNDSPAIHFVDAFGGGHFAAKRELLSKLVCDAPEAIKWLGELGVEFDKEEDGTMITTHGGGTS
;
A
#
# COMPACT_ATOMS: atom_id res chain seq x y z
N MET A 1 -32.59 6.18 -12.37
CA MET A 1 -33.64 6.96 -11.69
C MET A 1 -33.30 6.93 -10.20
N TYR A 2 -33.10 8.09 -9.55
CA TYR A 2 -32.67 8.13 -8.15
C TYR A 2 -33.72 7.50 -7.23
N SER A 3 -33.29 6.85 -6.14
CA SER A 3 -34.21 6.24 -5.16
C SER A 3 -35.03 7.31 -4.44
N GLU A 4 -36.15 6.92 -3.82
CA GLU A 4 -37.04 7.87 -3.12
C GLU A 4 -36.31 8.68 -2.05
N GLN A 5 -35.34 8.07 -1.37
CA GLN A 5 -34.52 8.70 -0.33
C GLN A 5 -33.67 9.87 -0.85
N PHE A 6 -33.42 9.94 -2.17
CA PHE A 6 -32.64 11.02 -2.78
C PHE A 6 -33.50 12.08 -3.46
N LYS A 7 -34.83 11.92 -3.53
CA LYS A 7 -35.71 12.89 -4.18
C LYS A 7 -35.63 14.27 -3.52
N ASP A 8 -35.62 14.32 -2.19
CA ASP A 8 -35.54 15.57 -1.42
C ASP A 8 -34.21 16.29 -1.68
N SER A 9 -33.09 15.56 -1.67
CA SER A 9 -31.78 16.09 -2.03
C SER A 9 -31.74 16.58 -3.48
N LEU A 10 -32.40 15.88 -4.41
CA LEU A 10 -32.49 16.28 -5.81
C LEU A 10 -33.21 17.61 -5.96
N THR A 11 -34.35 17.76 -5.29
CA THR A 11 -35.15 19.00 -5.30
C THR A 11 -34.34 20.18 -4.75
N LEU A 12 -33.56 19.97 -3.68
CA LEU A 12 -32.68 21.01 -3.13
C LEU A 12 -31.55 21.40 -4.09
N VAL A 13 -30.94 20.43 -4.77
CA VAL A 13 -29.90 20.66 -5.78
C VAL A 13 -30.46 21.39 -7.00
N GLU A 14 -31.62 20.98 -7.50
CA GLU A 14 -32.30 21.62 -8.63
C GLU A 14 -32.69 23.06 -8.31
N ALA A 15 -33.30 23.31 -7.14
CA ALA A 15 -33.67 24.65 -6.69
C ALA A 15 -32.46 25.58 -6.49
N SER A 16 -31.28 25.02 -6.16
CA SER A 16 -30.04 25.80 -5.95
C SER A 16 -29.17 25.91 -7.20
N ARG A 17 -29.52 25.22 -8.30
CA ARG A 17 -28.65 25.01 -9.46
C ARG A 17 -28.24 26.31 -10.15
N GLU A 18 -29.19 27.18 -10.48
CA GLU A 18 -28.91 28.46 -11.14
C GLU A 18 -28.02 29.37 -10.27
N LYS A 19 -28.32 29.41 -8.96
CA LYS A 19 -27.54 30.19 -7.99
C LYS A 19 -26.11 29.65 -7.83
N ASN A 20 -25.93 28.33 -7.80
CA ASN A 20 -24.63 27.70 -7.64
C ASN A 20 -23.76 27.84 -8.90
N ILE A 21 -24.36 27.83 -10.10
CA ILE A 21 -23.63 28.07 -11.36
C ILE A 21 -23.03 29.48 -11.38
N ALA A 22 -23.76 30.48 -10.87
CA ALA A 22 -23.29 31.86 -10.79
C ALA A 22 -22.42 32.14 -9.54
N LEU A 23 -22.25 31.17 -8.65
CA LEU A 23 -21.49 31.34 -7.42
C LEU A 23 -20.00 31.19 -7.70
N GLU A 24 -19.26 32.28 -7.60
CA GLU A 24 -17.81 32.24 -7.47
C GLU A 24 -17.43 32.38 -6.00
N PRO A 25 -17.14 31.27 -5.28
CA PRO A 25 -16.75 31.35 -3.89
C PRO A 25 -15.45 32.12 -3.77
N VAL A 26 -15.47 33.20 -2.99
CA VAL A 26 -14.27 33.99 -2.68
C VAL A 26 -13.26 33.06 -2.02
N ARG A 27 -12.01 33.09 -2.50
CA ARG A 27 -10.94 32.34 -1.86
C ARG A 27 -10.76 32.86 -0.44
N MET A 28 -10.79 31.94 0.52
CA MET A 28 -10.46 32.25 1.90
C MET A 28 -9.07 32.89 2.00
N THR A 29 -8.93 33.91 2.85
CA THR A 29 -7.62 34.41 3.27
C THR A 29 -6.86 33.34 4.04
N ALA A 30 -5.56 33.56 4.29
CA ALA A 30 -4.77 32.65 5.10
C ALA A 30 -5.35 32.48 6.52
N GLU A 31 -5.77 33.56 7.18
CA GLU A 31 -6.36 33.45 8.53
C GLU A 31 -7.72 32.72 8.53
N GLN A 32 -8.53 32.92 7.49
CA GLN A 32 -9.80 32.21 7.34
C GLN A 32 -9.59 30.71 7.17
N LYS A 33 -8.59 30.30 6.37
CA LYS A 33 -8.21 28.89 6.24
C LYS A 33 -7.75 28.33 7.57
N GLU A 34 -6.87 29.04 8.28
CA GLU A 34 -6.38 28.60 9.59
C GLU A 34 -7.53 28.41 10.59
N THR A 35 -8.48 29.34 10.61
CA THR A 35 -9.66 29.26 11.49
C THR A 35 -10.52 28.03 11.16
N VAL A 36 -10.76 27.76 9.88
CA VAL A 36 -11.54 26.60 9.44
C VAL A 36 -10.80 25.31 9.74
N LEU A 37 -9.50 25.26 9.50
CA LEU A 37 -8.67 24.09 9.78
C LEU A 37 -8.65 23.80 11.28
N ALA A 38 -8.34 24.79 12.12
CA ALA A 38 -8.36 24.64 13.58
C ALA A 38 -9.72 24.18 14.13
N ALA A 39 -10.83 24.65 13.53
CA ALA A 39 -12.17 24.28 13.97
C ALA A 39 -12.61 22.88 13.52
N PHE A 40 -12.28 22.48 12.28
CA PHE A 40 -12.91 21.34 11.63
C PHE A 40 -11.94 20.26 11.15
N HIS A 41 -10.68 20.59 10.88
CA HIS A 41 -9.72 19.62 10.39
C HIS A 41 -9.15 18.80 11.55
N PRO A 42 -9.25 17.46 11.53
CA PRO A 42 -8.74 16.60 12.59
C PRO A 42 -7.28 16.90 12.94
N ASP A 43 -6.44 17.11 11.92
CA ASP A 43 -5.01 17.34 12.13
C ASP A 43 -4.65 18.68 12.81
N TYR A 44 -5.58 19.63 12.87
CA TYR A 44 -5.36 20.97 13.45
C TYR A 44 -5.97 21.11 14.84
N LYS A 45 -6.76 20.13 15.28
CA LYS A 45 -7.32 20.08 16.63
C LYS A 45 -6.23 19.66 17.61
N ALA A 46 -5.54 20.64 18.17
CA ALA A 46 -4.38 20.40 19.04
C ALA A 46 -4.68 19.48 20.23
N ASP A 47 -5.93 19.48 20.71
CA ASP A 47 -6.43 18.61 21.78
C ASP A 47 -6.63 17.14 21.35
N GLN A 48 -6.54 16.82 20.06
CA GLN A 48 -6.67 15.46 19.53
C GLN A 48 -5.33 14.75 19.33
N PHE A 49 -4.24 15.35 19.81
CA PHE A 49 -2.90 14.80 19.69
C PHE A 49 -2.31 14.45 21.06
N SER A 50 -1.42 13.47 21.04
CA SER A 50 -0.56 13.09 22.14
C SER A 50 0.89 13.00 21.66
N VAL A 51 1.83 12.89 22.60
CA VAL A 51 3.24 12.69 22.31
C VAL A 51 3.57 11.23 22.60
N LEU A 52 4.28 10.57 21.68
CA LEU A 52 4.76 9.21 21.91
C LEU A 52 5.81 9.20 23.02
N GLU A 53 5.62 8.34 24.02
CA GLU A 53 6.49 8.22 25.19
C GLU A 53 7.54 7.12 25.04
N ILE A 54 7.32 6.19 24.11
CA ILE A 54 8.15 5.01 23.84
C ILE A 54 8.37 4.75 22.34
N GLY A 55 9.34 3.90 22.02
CA GLY A 55 9.65 3.48 20.64
C GLY A 55 10.63 4.41 19.90
N PRO A 56 11.00 4.08 18.64
CA PRO A 56 11.94 4.86 17.83
C PRO A 56 11.47 6.30 17.55
N ASN A 57 10.15 6.51 17.52
CA ASN A 57 9.49 7.80 17.29
C ASN A 57 9.11 8.54 18.58
N LYS A 58 9.73 8.19 19.71
CA LYS A 58 9.50 8.87 20.98
C LYS A 58 9.72 10.39 20.83
N GLY A 59 8.75 11.17 21.31
CA GLY A 59 8.75 12.64 21.20
C GLY A 59 7.94 13.17 20.01
N ASP A 60 7.59 12.31 19.04
CA ASP A 60 6.75 12.71 17.92
C ASP A 60 5.30 12.93 18.38
N LYS A 61 4.66 13.95 17.78
CA LYS A 61 3.26 14.30 18.02
C LYS A 61 2.38 13.51 17.04
N VAL A 62 1.43 12.73 17.57
CA VAL A 62 0.52 11.88 16.78
C VAL A 62 -0.92 11.98 17.30
N PRO A 63 -1.95 11.63 16.50
CA PRO A 63 -3.32 11.54 16.99
C PRO A 63 -3.43 10.61 18.21
N LYS A 64 -4.31 10.93 19.16
CA LYS A 64 -4.47 10.19 20.43
C LYS A 64 -4.72 8.70 20.21
N GLU A 65 -5.61 8.35 19.29
CA GLU A 65 -5.96 6.96 18.99
C GLU A 65 -4.75 6.18 18.44
N LEU A 66 -3.90 6.85 17.66
CA LEU A 66 -2.67 6.25 17.17
C LEU A 66 -1.66 6.06 18.31
N ALA A 67 -1.51 7.05 19.20
CA ALA A 67 -0.67 6.92 20.40
C ALA A 67 -1.13 5.77 21.30
N GLU A 68 -2.44 5.58 21.47
CA GLU A 68 -3.01 4.47 22.23
C GLU A 68 -2.68 3.12 21.59
N ILE A 69 -2.81 2.98 20.27
CA ILE A 69 -2.51 1.73 19.56
C ILE A 69 -1.01 1.40 19.61
N LEU A 70 -0.15 2.37 19.32
CA LEU A 70 1.30 2.16 19.25
C LEU A 70 1.92 1.87 20.63
N GLN A 71 1.28 2.36 21.69
CA GLN A 71 1.78 2.20 23.06
C GLN A 71 0.91 1.25 23.89
N ALA A 72 -0.03 0.55 23.24
CA ALA A 72 -0.85 -0.46 23.90
C ALA A 72 0.02 -1.60 24.43
N HIS A 73 -0.33 -2.09 25.61
CA HIS A 73 0.25 -3.34 26.09
C HIS A 73 -0.18 -4.50 25.17
N SER A 74 0.74 -5.45 24.98
CA SER A 74 0.41 -6.72 24.32
C SER A 74 -0.76 -7.39 25.03
N ARG A 75 -1.69 -7.95 24.26
CA ARG A 75 -2.83 -8.74 24.81
C ARG A 75 -2.38 -10.07 25.42
N ILE A 76 -1.17 -10.50 25.08
CA ILE A 76 -0.52 -11.69 25.60
C ILE A 76 0.73 -11.29 26.38
N THR A 77 0.97 -11.99 27.47
CA THR A 77 2.18 -11.87 28.29
C THR A 77 3.08 -13.08 28.05
N ALA A 78 4.37 -12.99 28.38
CA ALA A 78 5.30 -14.10 28.13
C ALA A 78 4.92 -15.39 28.89
N ASP A 79 4.33 -15.25 30.07
CA ASP A 79 3.78 -16.34 30.89
C ASP A 79 2.46 -16.92 30.35
N SER A 80 1.81 -16.24 29.40
CA SER A 80 0.58 -16.74 28.76
C SER A 80 0.84 -17.72 27.59
N VAL A 81 2.10 -17.94 27.21
CA VAL A 81 2.49 -18.81 26.08
C VAL A 81 3.42 -19.92 26.57
N CYS A 82 3.03 -21.18 26.38
CA CYS A 82 3.89 -22.34 26.63
C CYS A 82 4.81 -22.56 25.43
N LEU A 83 6.12 -22.43 25.62
CA LEU A 83 7.12 -22.65 24.55
C LEU A 83 7.62 -24.10 24.49
N ASP A 84 7.31 -24.92 25.48
CA ASP A 84 7.84 -26.30 25.60
C ASP A 84 7.06 -27.32 24.75
N ALA A 85 5.87 -26.96 24.28
CA ALA A 85 4.99 -27.84 23.50
C ALA A 85 4.21 -27.04 22.45
N PRO A 86 4.84 -26.71 21.31
CA PRO A 86 4.14 -26.01 20.23
C PRO A 86 3.06 -26.89 19.60
N ASP A 87 1.91 -26.30 19.28
CA ASP A 87 0.82 -27.01 18.57
C ASP A 87 1.20 -27.33 17.11
N TYR A 88 2.10 -26.55 16.52
CA TYR A 88 2.52 -26.67 15.13
C TYR A 88 4.04 -26.48 14.98
N GLU A 89 4.64 -27.29 14.13
CA GLU A 89 6.05 -27.19 13.73
C GLU A 89 6.14 -27.05 12.21
N THR A 90 7.09 -26.22 11.75
CA THR A 90 7.31 -25.92 10.33
C THR A 90 8.77 -25.51 10.14
N ASP A 91 9.32 -25.71 8.95
CA ASP A 91 10.68 -25.25 8.63
C ASP A 91 10.70 -23.73 8.39
N VAL A 92 9.65 -23.21 7.74
CA VAL A 92 9.49 -21.78 7.41
C VAL A 92 8.11 -21.29 7.81
N LEU A 93 8.07 -20.29 8.70
CA LEU A 93 6.86 -19.55 9.06
C LEU A 93 6.81 -18.21 8.30
N VAL A 94 5.84 -18.06 7.41
CA VAL A 94 5.58 -16.81 6.68
C VAL A 94 4.46 -16.03 7.37
N ILE A 95 4.78 -14.81 7.82
CA ILE A 95 3.81 -13.92 8.48
C ILE A 95 3.33 -12.87 7.47
N GLY A 96 2.16 -13.11 6.89
CA GLY A 96 1.49 -12.24 5.92
C GLY A 96 1.16 -12.96 4.61
N GLY A 97 -0.10 -12.86 4.17
CA GLY A 97 -0.61 -13.51 2.94
C GLY A 97 -0.75 -12.59 1.74
N GLY A 98 0.08 -11.54 1.64
CA GLY A 98 0.16 -10.68 0.45
C GLY A 98 1.10 -11.25 -0.62
N GLY A 99 1.31 -10.54 -1.74
CA GLY A 99 2.14 -11.00 -2.85
C GLY A 99 3.52 -11.51 -2.41
N ALA A 100 4.27 -10.72 -1.64
CA ALA A 100 5.58 -11.12 -1.14
C ALA A 100 5.55 -12.39 -0.27
N GLY A 101 4.53 -12.53 0.61
CA GLY A 101 4.41 -13.70 1.49
C GLY A 101 4.00 -14.96 0.73
N ALA A 102 3.06 -14.83 -0.21
CA ALA A 102 2.66 -15.93 -1.08
C ALA A 102 3.82 -16.38 -1.98
N SER A 103 4.55 -15.44 -2.60
CA SER A 103 5.73 -15.75 -3.42
C SER A 103 6.83 -16.44 -2.61
N ALA A 104 7.15 -15.94 -1.41
CA ALA A 104 8.13 -16.57 -0.53
C ALA A 104 7.69 -17.98 -0.08
N ALA A 105 6.40 -18.17 0.17
CA ALA A 105 5.86 -19.46 0.57
C ALA A 105 5.96 -20.51 -0.56
N ILE A 106 5.65 -20.11 -1.80
CA ILE A 106 5.77 -20.97 -2.98
C ILE A 106 7.24 -21.37 -3.18
N GLU A 107 8.15 -20.39 -3.24
CA GLU A 107 9.58 -20.65 -3.44
C GLU A 107 10.17 -21.55 -2.35
N ALA A 108 9.85 -21.30 -1.07
CA ALA A 108 10.31 -22.13 0.03
C ALA A 108 9.75 -23.56 -0.05
N HIS A 109 8.48 -23.71 -0.46
CA HIS A 109 7.86 -25.01 -0.61
C HIS A 109 8.48 -25.82 -1.77
N GLU A 110 8.70 -25.19 -2.92
CA GLU A 110 9.37 -25.80 -4.08
C GLU A 110 10.83 -26.18 -3.77
N ALA A 111 11.48 -25.45 -2.86
CA ALA A 111 12.79 -25.81 -2.31
C ALA A 111 12.75 -26.99 -1.30
N GLY A 112 11.56 -27.53 -1.00
CA GLY A 112 11.35 -28.70 -0.16
C GLY A 112 11.06 -28.42 1.31
N ALA A 113 10.84 -27.17 1.70
CA ALA A 113 10.52 -26.82 3.08
C ALA A 113 9.04 -27.12 3.41
N ASN A 114 8.78 -27.54 4.65
CA ASN A 114 7.44 -27.47 5.23
C ASN A 114 7.15 -26.01 5.60
N VAL A 115 6.19 -25.39 4.89
CA VAL A 115 5.88 -23.96 5.02
C VAL A 115 4.51 -23.74 5.64
N MET A 116 4.45 -22.86 6.65
CA MET A 116 3.20 -22.37 7.23
C MET A 116 3.03 -20.89 6.92
N VAL A 117 1.88 -20.52 6.34
CA VAL A 117 1.51 -19.12 6.13
C VAL A 117 0.46 -18.72 7.17
N VAL A 118 0.74 -17.65 7.92
CA VAL A 118 -0.21 -17.04 8.84
C VAL A 118 -0.55 -15.63 8.37
N THR A 119 -1.83 -15.31 8.29
CA THR A 119 -2.31 -14.00 7.84
C THR A 119 -3.51 -13.56 8.66
N LYS A 120 -3.53 -12.28 9.03
CA LYS A 120 -4.64 -11.69 9.80
C LYS A 120 -5.92 -11.54 8.98
N LEU A 121 -5.80 -11.54 7.65
CA LEU A 121 -6.89 -11.48 6.68
C LEU A 121 -7.01 -12.82 5.97
N ARG A 122 -8.07 -13.01 5.18
CA ARG A 122 -8.17 -14.18 4.28
C ARG A 122 -7.09 -14.10 3.19
N MET A 123 -6.66 -15.26 2.68
CA MET A 123 -5.81 -15.29 1.48
C MET A 123 -6.55 -14.61 0.34
N GLY A 124 -5.88 -13.68 -0.36
CA GLY A 124 -6.50 -12.86 -1.39
C GLY A 124 -7.29 -11.64 -0.87
N ASP A 125 -7.13 -11.24 0.40
CA ASP A 125 -7.68 -9.97 0.93
C ASP A 125 -6.58 -8.95 1.29
N ALA A 126 -5.31 -9.28 1.11
CA ALA A 126 -4.21 -8.36 1.38
C ALA A 126 -4.24 -7.16 0.41
N ASN A 127 -3.63 -6.04 0.81
CA ASN A 127 -3.61 -4.82 0.01
C ASN A 127 -3.02 -5.01 -1.41
N THR A 128 -2.26 -6.09 -1.62
CA THR A 128 -1.75 -6.51 -2.95
C THR A 128 -2.87 -6.65 -3.99
N MET A 129 -4.09 -6.99 -3.58
CA MET A 129 -5.25 -7.13 -4.47
C MET A 129 -5.78 -5.79 -4.98
N MET A 130 -5.41 -4.70 -4.33
CA MET A 130 -5.78 -3.35 -4.73
C MET A 130 -4.74 -2.73 -5.67
N ALA A 131 -3.70 -3.47 -6.06
CA ALA A 131 -2.72 -3.00 -7.03
C ALA A 131 -3.33 -2.95 -8.43
N GLU A 132 -3.23 -1.81 -9.11
CA GLU A 132 -3.85 -1.60 -10.42
C GLU A 132 -2.82 -1.43 -11.54
N GLY A 133 -1.91 -0.46 -11.42
CA GLY A 133 -1.10 0.03 -12.55
C GLY A 133 -0.16 -0.98 -13.21
N GLY A 134 0.16 -2.09 -12.56
CA GLY A 134 1.02 -3.15 -13.08
C GLY A 134 2.32 -3.32 -12.29
N ILE A 135 3.27 -4.01 -12.90
CA ILE A 135 4.59 -4.34 -12.33
C ILE A 135 5.67 -4.00 -13.36
N GLN A 136 6.74 -3.35 -12.91
CA GLN A 136 7.80 -2.85 -13.79
C GLN A 136 8.88 -3.90 -14.02
N ALA A 137 9.21 -4.15 -15.29
CA ALA A 137 10.35 -4.97 -15.70
C ALA A 137 10.88 -4.47 -17.05
N ALA A 138 12.20 -4.53 -17.23
CA ALA A 138 12.84 -4.16 -18.48
C ALA A 138 12.79 -5.34 -19.48
N ASP A 139 11.64 -5.52 -20.14
CA ASP A 139 11.37 -6.64 -21.04
C ASP A 139 11.31 -6.25 -22.54
N LYS A 140 11.49 -4.96 -22.85
CA LYS A 140 11.44 -4.44 -24.23
C LYS A 140 12.82 -4.35 -24.88
N PRO A 141 12.91 -4.49 -26.22
CA PRO A 141 14.18 -4.36 -26.95
C PRO A 141 14.88 -3.00 -26.78
N ASN A 142 14.13 -1.94 -26.47
CA ASN A 142 14.63 -0.58 -26.26
C ASN A 142 14.80 -0.22 -24.78
N ASP A 143 14.66 -1.18 -23.87
CA ASP A 143 14.82 -1.00 -22.42
C ASP A 143 15.95 -1.88 -21.87
N SER A 144 16.39 -1.62 -20.64
CA SER A 144 17.38 -2.45 -19.95
C SER A 144 17.30 -2.28 -18.42
N PRO A 145 17.75 -3.28 -17.64
CA PRO A 145 17.87 -3.14 -16.18
C PRO A 145 18.70 -1.93 -15.75
N ALA A 146 19.66 -1.49 -16.57
CA ALA A 146 20.45 -0.29 -16.30
C ALA A 146 19.63 1.01 -16.39
N ILE A 147 18.73 1.12 -17.38
CA ILE A 147 17.82 2.26 -17.51
C ILE A 147 16.83 2.25 -16.34
N HIS A 148 16.18 1.11 -16.09
CA HIS A 148 15.28 0.92 -14.95
C HIS A 148 15.96 1.24 -13.61
N PHE A 149 17.24 0.88 -13.43
CA PHE A 149 18.01 1.25 -12.24
C PHE A 149 18.10 2.77 -12.06
N VAL A 150 18.44 3.50 -13.13
CA VAL A 150 18.61 4.96 -13.06
C VAL A 150 17.28 5.63 -12.73
N ASP A 151 16.18 5.18 -13.33
CA ASP A 151 14.84 5.70 -13.08
C ASP A 151 14.40 5.46 -11.64
N ALA A 152 14.51 4.22 -11.16
CA ALA A 152 14.14 3.85 -9.81
C ALA A 152 15.04 4.50 -8.75
N PHE A 153 16.34 4.63 -9.03
CA PHE A 153 17.29 5.26 -8.10
C PHE A 153 17.06 6.77 -8.03
N GLY A 154 16.82 7.42 -9.17
CA GLY A 154 16.46 8.83 -9.25
C GLY A 154 15.12 9.13 -8.59
N GLY A 155 14.08 8.35 -8.89
CA GLY A 155 12.76 8.46 -8.28
C GLY A 155 12.77 8.20 -6.76
N GLY A 156 13.67 7.34 -6.28
CA GLY A 156 13.93 7.11 -4.86
C GLY A 156 14.84 8.15 -4.20
N HIS A 157 15.09 9.30 -4.83
CA HIS A 157 15.97 10.37 -4.33
C HIS A 157 17.38 9.88 -3.95
N PHE A 158 17.89 8.89 -4.67
CA PHE A 158 19.21 8.28 -4.45
C PHE A 158 19.40 7.67 -3.04
N ALA A 159 18.31 7.41 -2.31
CA ALA A 159 18.35 6.89 -0.95
C ALA A 159 18.38 5.35 -0.88
N ALA A 160 18.10 4.67 -2.00
CA ALA A 160 18.07 3.21 -2.04
C ALA A 160 19.46 2.59 -1.85
N LYS A 161 19.52 1.41 -1.22
CA LYS A 161 20.72 0.58 -1.21
C LYS A 161 20.96 0.04 -2.62
N ARG A 162 22.08 0.43 -3.23
CA ARG A 162 22.36 0.19 -4.66
C ARG A 162 22.37 -1.29 -5.01
N GLU A 163 22.88 -2.13 -4.12
CA GLU A 163 22.99 -3.57 -4.33
C GLU A 163 21.60 -4.23 -4.38
N LEU A 164 20.68 -3.80 -3.51
CA LEU A 164 19.31 -4.31 -3.48
C LEU A 164 18.52 -3.81 -4.68
N LEU A 165 18.68 -2.54 -5.05
CA LEU A 165 18.00 -1.99 -6.22
C LEU A 165 18.50 -2.66 -7.51
N SER A 166 19.81 -2.90 -7.62
CA SER A 166 20.38 -3.63 -8.75
C SER A 166 19.82 -5.05 -8.85
N LYS A 167 19.67 -5.75 -7.72
CA LYS A 167 19.07 -7.09 -7.70
C LYS A 167 17.62 -7.04 -8.21
N LEU A 168 16.82 -6.10 -7.66
CA LEU A 168 15.42 -5.91 -8.02
C LEU A 168 15.23 -5.72 -9.54
N VAL A 169 15.94 -4.76 -10.14
CA VAL A 169 15.74 -4.42 -11.56
C VAL A 169 16.31 -5.47 -12.52
N CYS A 170 17.37 -6.19 -12.13
CA CYS A 170 17.95 -7.25 -12.95
C CYS A 170 17.10 -8.53 -12.93
N ASP A 171 16.48 -8.85 -11.78
CA ASP A 171 15.64 -10.05 -11.65
C ASP A 171 14.20 -9.82 -12.14
N ALA A 172 13.75 -8.57 -12.27
CA ALA A 172 12.37 -8.25 -12.61
C ALA A 172 11.83 -8.99 -13.85
N PRO A 173 12.57 -9.08 -15.00
CA PRO A 173 12.08 -9.84 -16.16
C PRO A 173 11.86 -11.33 -15.87
N GLU A 174 12.73 -11.94 -15.07
CA GLU A 174 12.58 -13.35 -14.66
C GLU A 174 11.37 -13.53 -13.73
N ALA A 175 11.15 -12.58 -12.81
CA ALA A 175 9.98 -12.59 -11.93
C ALA A 175 8.66 -12.49 -12.72
N ILE A 176 8.58 -11.66 -13.76
CA ILE A 176 7.41 -11.60 -14.66
C ILE A 176 7.15 -12.93 -15.35
N LYS A 177 8.22 -13.56 -15.87
CA LYS A 177 8.12 -14.88 -16.50
C LYS A 177 7.61 -15.93 -15.52
N TRP A 178 8.17 -15.97 -14.31
CA TRP A 178 7.78 -16.89 -13.25
C TRP A 178 6.31 -16.73 -12.85
N LEU A 179 5.84 -15.49 -12.68
CA LEU A 179 4.42 -15.21 -12.42
C LEU A 179 3.52 -15.72 -13.55
N GLY A 180 3.94 -15.54 -14.81
CA GLY A 180 3.23 -16.09 -15.97
C GLY A 180 3.17 -17.62 -15.97
N GLU A 181 4.24 -18.30 -15.55
CA GLU A 181 4.30 -19.76 -15.41
C GLU A 181 3.40 -20.28 -14.29
N LEU A 182 3.22 -19.50 -13.22
CA LEU A 182 2.24 -19.76 -12.16
C LEU A 182 0.78 -19.52 -12.58
N GLY A 183 0.56 -18.94 -13.76
CA GLY A 183 -0.77 -18.70 -14.33
C GLY A 183 -1.29 -17.28 -14.18
N VAL A 184 -0.44 -16.29 -13.88
CA VAL A 184 -0.85 -14.88 -13.95
C VAL A 184 -1.14 -14.51 -15.41
N GLU A 185 -2.36 -14.04 -15.65
CA GLU A 185 -2.84 -13.61 -16.96
C GLU A 185 -2.42 -12.15 -17.23
N PHE A 186 -1.18 -11.98 -17.73
CA PHE A 186 -0.74 -10.68 -18.25
C PHE A 186 -1.39 -10.38 -19.60
N ASP A 187 -1.76 -9.12 -19.81
CA ASP A 187 -2.20 -8.60 -21.10
C ASP A 187 -1.07 -8.74 -22.13
N LYS A 188 -1.38 -9.36 -23.27
CA LYS A 188 -0.43 -9.64 -24.35
C LYS A 188 -1.02 -9.30 -25.70
N GLU A 189 -0.15 -8.85 -26.61
CA GLU A 189 -0.44 -8.77 -28.04
C GLU A 189 -0.64 -10.18 -28.63
N GLU A 190 -1.18 -10.27 -29.87
CA GLU A 190 -1.44 -11.56 -30.55
C GLU A 190 -0.17 -12.43 -30.70
N ASP A 191 1.01 -11.81 -30.78
CA ASP A 191 2.29 -12.51 -30.90
C ASP A 191 2.89 -12.95 -29.55
N GLY A 192 2.20 -12.67 -28.43
CA GLY A 192 2.61 -13.01 -27.08
C GLY A 192 3.48 -11.96 -26.38
N THR A 193 3.76 -10.83 -27.04
CA THR A 193 4.47 -9.70 -26.43
C THR A 193 3.63 -9.06 -25.32
N MET A 194 4.23 -8.78 -24.15
CA MET A 194 3.52 -8.13 -23.05
C MET A 194 3.05 -6.72 -23.42
N ILE A 195 1.81 -6.36 -23.07
CA ILE A 195 1.32 -4.99 -23.21
C ILE A 195 1.83 -4.17 -22.02
N THR A 196 2.44 -3.02 -22.30
CA THR A 196 3.03 -2.14 -21.29
C THR A 196 2.39 -0.76 -21.33
N THR A 197 2.14 -0.17 -20.17
CA THR A 197 1.65 1.21 -20.04
C THR A 197 2.70 2.09 -19.35
N HIS A 198 2.64 3.40 -19.59
CA HIS A 198 3.52 4.35 -18.89
C HIS A 198 2.94 4.64 -17.50
N GLY A 199 3.74 4.43 -16.46
CA GLY A 199 3.35 4.54 -15.06
C GLY A 199 4.02 5.72 -14.34
N GLY A 200 3.72 5.89 -13.06
CA GLY A 200 4.45 6.85 -12.24
C GLY A 200 5.92 6.43 -12.07
N GLY A 201 6.86 7.34 -12.39
CA GLY A 201 8.29 7.08 -12.19
C GLY A 201 8.98 6.29 -13.30
N THR A 202 8.38 6.17 -14.49
CA THR A 202 9.01 5.61 -15.70
C THR A 202 9.51 6.72 -16.62
N SER A 203 10.62 6.50 -17.32
CA SER A 203 11.05 7.28 -18.50
C SER A 203 10.10 7.17 -19.68
#